data_AF-A0A270BVT8-F1
#
_entry.id   AF-A0A270BVT8-F1
#
_cell.length_a   1.000
_cell.length_b   1.000
_cell.length_c   1.000
_cell.angle_alpha   90.00
_cell.angle_beta   90.00
_cell.angle_gamma   90.00
#
_symmetry.space_group_name_H-M   'P 1'
#
loop_
_entity.id
_entity.type
_entity.pdbx_description
1 polymer ?
#
loop_
_entity_poly.entity_id
_entity_poly.type
_entity_poly.pdbx_seq_one_letter_code
_entity_poly.pdbx_strand_id
1 'polypeptide(L)'
;MAPPASNTDEGPLARIWWLIRAPLPGRGGHSLRMAAACSMVVLIGEIWQIPDVAVPALCTMAIWQKDRTTNLLAGVAVNILIILILALLFLLIHLTLDHPVGLVVAITLLSFGFFFLGSASKLKPVSYLLGLIVVFALIVADQAPIGEIATRALLYADLFILVPGAVMMICGPLICPAPATLLIRQIAARLRLCATLLEQPNPDQLDYARATLREGASGMLKLLKMAKLEKVLQKDPLVHLEQATYSSVAAVALAHAAFRNGETQGRAGDFSKTLRAMAEIFSHNGYPQDIPLLSTPANTPALAQLATVLHSFTTPVEPPPALTQTPPKKSGFFAPDAFSNPEHIRFAVKGTAAVLISYFIFTILDWPGIHTCIITCFIVALPTVGEMTTKLRLRISGALIGGSIGIASIIFIMPHLHNIAAFLVLIFVVSLFASWVKNGDDRIAYAGFQIGLAFFLSDLKGFGPTSDMTTARDRIIGILLGNFITYAVFTTFWPSSAYDLIAGRCRSLLQALKQQTLLTCPSQQAQQAATIQEDLSMTERALEMAEAEPAHMRTRMPLLPTYAALTKQAAILAEDGLLPSKQQAVKQQLQDMEQALT
;
A
#
# COMPACT_ATOMS: atom_id res chain seq x y z
N MET A 1 26.95 13.76 17.24
CA MET A 1 26.29 12.44 17.14
C MET A 1 24.81 12.69 16.98
N ALA A 2 24.27 12.54 15.77
CA ALA A 2 22.85 12.72 15.50
C ALA A 2 22.09 11.46 15.95
N PRO A 3 21.00 11.59 16.74
CA PRO A 3 20.19 10.45 17.08
C PRO A 3 19.43 9.94 15.83
N PRO A 4 19.19 8.62 15.78
CA PRO A 4 18.80 7.85 14.60
C PRO A 4 17.42 8.19 14.01
N ALA A 5 17.27 7.94 12.71
CA ALA A 5 15.98 7.56 12.15
C ALA A 5 15.70 6.11 12.59
N SER A 6 14.58 5.89 13.28
CA SER A 6 14.06 4.63 13.85
C SER A 6 14.48 4.20 15.27
N ASN A 7 15.25 4.99 16.01
CA ASN A 7 15.35 4.83 17.46
C ASN A 7 14.82 6.11 18.13
N THR A 8 13.50 6.25 18.15
CA THR A 8 12.91 6.59 19.44
C THR A 8 13.30 5.43 20.35
N ASP A 9 13.97 5.69 21.47
CA ASP A 9 14.22 4.69 22.54
C ASP A 9 12.90 4.24 23.23
N GLU A 10 11.78 4.33 22.51
CA GLU A 10 10.46 3.93 22.92
C GLU A 10 10.18 2.54 22.33
N GLY A 11 9.66 1.64 23.17
CA GLY A 11 9.42 0.25 22.78
C GLY A 11 8.51 0.09 21.55
N PRO A 12 8.46 -1.12 20.95
CA PRO A 12 7.70 -1.40 19.72
C PRO A 12 6.24 -0.95 19.76
N LEU A 13 5.64 -0.89 20.97
CA LEU A 13 4.27 -0.42 21.18
C LEU A 13 4.11 1.10 20.97
N ALA A 14 5.07 1.91 21.38
CA ALA A 14 5.01 3.36 21.20
C ALA A 14 5.11 3.74 19.71
N ARG A 15 5.94 3.02 18.95
CA ARG A 15 6.02 3.15 17.49
C ARG A 15 4.70 2.81 16.80
N ILE A 16 4.06 1.69 17.17
CA ILE A 16 2.75 1.31 16.64
C ILE A 16 1.70 2.38 16.99
N TRP A 17 1.74 2.88 18.22
CA TRP A 17 0.84 3.91 18.68
C TRP A 17 1.00 5.24 17.93
N TRP A 18 2.25 5.64 17.65
CA TRP A 18 2.54 6.78 16.79
C TRP A 18 1.98 6.59 15.38
N LEU A 19 2.16 5.41 14.76
CA LEU A 19 1.60 5.12 13.43
C LEU A 19 0.06 5.20 13.41
N ILE A 20 -0.60 4.81 14.51
CA ILE A 20 -2.05 4.93 14.65
C ILE A 20 -2.47 6.40 14.76
N ARG A 21 -1.73 7.23 15.51
CA ARG A 21 -2.05 8.64 15.73
C ARG A 21 -1.55 9.60 14.64
N ALA A 22 -0.56 9.19 13.84
CA ALA A 22 0.13 10.06 12.91
C ALA A 22 -0.87 10.80 12.01
N PRO A 23 -0.87 12.15 12.01
CA PRO A 23 -1.80 12.95 11.23
C PRO A 23 -1.36 12.99 9.76
N LEU A 24 -1.59 11.90 9.02
CA LEU A 24 -1.39 11.90 7.57
C LEU A 24 -2.49 12.77 6.91
N PRO A 25 -2.12 13.76 6.08
CA PRO A 25 -3.05 14.71 5.49
C PRO A 25 -4.06 13.98 4.62
N GLY A 26 -5.34 14.17 4.93
CA GLY A 26 -6.45 13.54 4.21
C GLY A 26 -6.79 12.11 4.65
N ARG A 27 -6.07 11.51 5.62
CA ARG A 27 -6.37 10.19 6.19
C ARG A 27 -7.79 10.12 6.74
N GLY A 28 -8.16 11.04 7.64
CA GLY A 28 -9.49 11.07 8.25
C GLY A 28 -10.62 11.22 7.23
N GLY A 29 -10.46 12.17 6.29
CA GLY A 29 -11.43 12.33 5.21
C GLY A 29 -11.56 11.08 4.34
N HIS A 30 -10.47 10.35 4.06
CA HIS A 30 -10.54 9.12 3.27
C HIS A 30 -11.18 7.96 4.05
N SER A 31 -10.84 7.80 5.33
CA SER A 31 -11.43 6.78 6.21
C SER A 31 -12.94 6.99 6.39
N LEU A 32 -13.38 8.23 6.57
CA LEU A 32 -14.80 8.57 6.64
C LEU A 32 -15.57 8.16 5.38
N ARG A 33 -15.01 8.48 4.21
CA ARG A 33 -15.62 8.15 2.91
C ARG A 33 -15.66 6.65 2.66
N MET A 34 -14.61 5.93 3.05
CA MET A 34 -14.56 4.47 2.95
C MET A 34 -15.59 3.81 3.89
N ALA A 35 -15.71 4.30 5.13
CA ALA A 35 -16.72 3.81 6.08
C ALA A 35 -18.15 4.07 5.60
N ALA A 36 -18.40 5.26 5.04
CA ALA A 36 -19.69 5.59 4.41
C ALA A 36 -20.01 4.66 3.23
N ALA A 37 -19.03 4.37 2.38
CA ALA A 37 -19.20 3.44 1.26
C ALA A 37 -19.51 2.01 1.73
N CYS A 38 -18.79 1.50 2.74
CA CYS A 38 -19.08 0.18 3.33
C CYS A 38 -20.50 0.13 3.90
N SER A 39 -20.90 1.17 4.63
CA SER A 39 -22.24 1.27 5.23
C SER A 39 -23.35 1.37 4.17
N MET A 40 -23.10 2.08 3.06
CA MET A 40 -24.02 2.14 1.93
C MET A 40 -24.20 0.77 1.27
N VAL A 41 -23.12 0.03 1.11
CA VAL A 41 -23.17 -1.34 0.57
C VAL A 41 -23.94 -2.27 1.49
N VAL A 42 -23.74 -2.14 2.82
CA VAL A 42 -24.53 -2.89 3.78
C VAL A 42 -26.01 -2.51 3.72
N LEU A 43 -26.34 -1.21 3.64
CA LEU A 43 -27.71 -0.74 3.48
C LEU A 43 -28.38 -1.32 2.22
N ILE A 44 -27.68 -1.31 1.08
CA ILE A 44 -28.19 -1.92 -0.16
C ILE A 44 -28.38 -3.42 0.02
N GLY A 45 -27.41 -4.11 0.64
CA GLY A 45 -27.51 -5.53 0.94
C GLY A 45 -28.71 -5.88 1.82
N GLU A 46 -28.99 -5.09 2.85
CA GLU A 46 -30.14 -5.25 3.74
C GLU A 46 -31.47 -4.89 3.04
N ILE A 47 -31.53 -3.85 2.20
CA ILE A 47 -32.76 -3.50 1.47
C ILE A 47 -33.13 -4.59 0.47
N TRP A 48 -32.15 -5.08 -0.29
CA TRP A 48 -32.36 -6.05 -1.36
C TRP A 48 -32.23 -7.50 -0.90
N GLN A 49 -31.99 -7.71 0.41
CA GLN A 49 -31.83 -9.01 1.04
C GLN A 49 -30.78 -9.87 0.30
N ILE A 50 -29.62 -9.26 0.01
CA ILE A 50 -28.49 -9.95 -0.62
C ILE A 50 -27.86 -10.88 0.43
N PRO A 51 -27.68 -12.18 0.13
CA PRO A 51 -27.06 -13.09 1.10
C PRO A 51 -25.61 -12.67 1.41
N ASP A 52 -25.15 -12.94 2.63
CA ASP A 52 -23.76 -12.72 3.06
C ASP A 52 -23.21 -11.31 2.74
N VAL A 53 -23.91 -10.28 3.23
CA VAL A 53 -23.57 -8.85 3.00
C VAL A 53 -22.15 -8.48 3.47
N ALA A 54 -21.56 -9.31 4.33
CA ALA A 54 -20.17 -9.21 4.76
C ALA A 54 -19.19 -9.13 3.58
N VAL A 55 -19.36 -9.97 2.55
CA VAL A 55 -18.46 -10.07 1.40
C VAL A 55 -18.49 -8.78 0.56
N PRO A 56 -19.65 -8.26 0.11
CA PRO A 56 -19.70 -6.97 -0.56
C PRO A 56 -19.10 -5.82 0.27
N ALA A 57 -19.38 -5.74 1.58
CA ALA A 57 -18.82 -4.70 2.45
C ALA A 57 -17.28 -4.79 2.51
N LEU A 58 -16.74 -6.01 2.61
CA LEU A 58 -15.31 -6.28 2.55
C LEU A 58 -14.70 -5.85 1.21
N CYS A 59 -15.31 -6.26 0.09
CA CYS A 59 -14.84 -5.92 -1.25
C CYS A 59 -14.78 -4.39 -1.44
N THR A 60 -15.77 -3.68 -0.91
CA THR A 60 -15.78 -2.21 -0.88
C THR A 60 -14.60 -1.68 -0.09
N MET A 61 -14.39 -2.17 1.15
CA MET A 61 -13.25 -1.74 1.96
C MET A 61 -11.90 -2.05 1.29
N ALA A 62 -11.76 -3.18 0.60
CA ALA A 62 -10.53 -3.59 -0.07
C ALA A 62 -10.19 -2.68 -1.26
N ILE A 63 -11.18 -2.37 -2.09
CA ILE A 63 -10.99 -1.77 -3.42
C ILE A 63 -11.14 -0.24 -3.39
N TRP A 64 -11.85 0.33 -2.41
CA TRP A 64 -12.10 1.78 -2.32
C TRP A 64 -10.82 2.62 -2.37
N GLN A 65 -10.79 3.62 -3.24
CA GLN A 65 -9.64 4.47 -3.54
C GLN A 65 -9.81 5.92 -3.04
N LYS A 66 -8.71 6.68 -3.02
CA LYS A 66 -8.68 8.06 -2.46
C LYS A 66 -9.41 9.08 -3.33
N ASP A 67 -9.34 8.91 -4.65
CA ASP A 67 -9.85 9.84 -5.66
C ASP A 67 -11.04 9.26 -6.44
N ARG A 68 -11.83 10.13 -7.06
CA ARG A 68 -13.03 9.71 -7.82
C ARG A 68 -12.72 8.91 -9.08
N THR A 69 -11.68 9.28 -9.82
CA THR A 69 -11.33 8.65 -11.10
C THR A 69 -10.89 7.19 -10.92
N THR A 70 -10.05 6.91 -9.94
CA THR A 70 -9.62 5.55 -9.64
C THR A 70 -10.78 4.73 -9.10
N ASN A 71 -11.69 5.30 -8.31
CA ASN A 71 -12.91 4.59 -7.87
C ASN A 71 -13.80 4.21 -9.07
N LEU A 72 -14.05 5.14 -10.00
CA LEU A 72 -14.84 4.87 -11.20
C LEU A 72 -14.20 3.77 -12.06
N LEU A 73 -12.91 3.89 -12.37
CA LEU A 73 -12.18 2.91 -13.17
C LEU A 73 -12.10 1.54 -12.49
N ALA A 74 -11.82 1.51 -11.19
CA ALA A 74 -11.78 0.27 -10.43
C ALA A 74 -13.16 -0.39 -10.35
N GLY A 75 -14.23 0.37 -10.15
CA GLY A 75 -15.61 -0.15 -10.17
C GLY A 75 -15.99 -0.77 -11.50
N VAL A 76 -15.65 -0.14 -12.63
CA VAL A 76 -15.87 -0.71 -13.97
C VAL A 76 -15.02 -1.97 -14.18
N ALA A 77 -13.73 -1.92 -13.85
CA ALA A 77 -12.81 -3.04 -14.06
C ALA A 77 -13.22 -4.28 -13.26
N VAL A 78 -13.63 -4.09 -12.01
CA VAL A 78 -14.04 -5.16 -11.09
C VAL A 78 -15.36 -5.80 -11.53
N ASN A 79 -16.31 -5.01 -12.04
CA ASN A 79 -17.54 -5.51 -12.65
C ASN A 79 -17.32 -6.32 -13.93
N ILE A 80 -16.43 -5.87 -14.81
CA ILE A 80 -16.06 -6.65 -16.00
C ILE A 80 -15.36 -7.95 -15.58
N LEU A 81 -14.49 -7.87 -14.58
CA LEU A 81 -13.74 -9.01 -14.09
C LEU A 81 -14.64 -10.09 -13.48
N ILE A 82 -15.68 -9.73 -12.70
CA ILE A 82 -16.58 -10.74 -12.12
C ILE A 82 -17.36 -11.49 -13.20
N ILE A 83 -17.80 -10.83 -14.28
CA ILE A 83 -18.47 -11.50 -15.39
C ILE A 83 -17.55 -12.57 -16.03
N LEU A 84 -16.28 -12.23 -16.25
CA LEU A 84 -15.29 -13.17 -16.77
C LEU A 84 -15.01 -14.32 -15.79
N ILE A 85 -14.94 -14.04 -14.50
CA ILE A 85 -14.76 -15.05 -13.45
C ILE A 85 -15.96 -16.00 -13.41
N LEU A 86 -17.19 -15.49 -13.44
CA LEU A 86 -18.40 -16.31 -13.42
C LEU A 86 -18.51 -17.19 -14.66
N ALA A 87 -18.16 -16.67 -15.84
CA ALA A 87 -18.10 -17.48 -17.06
C ALA A 87 -17.07 -18.61 -16.96
N LEU A 88 -15.89 -18.32 -16.40
CA LEU A 88 -14.87 -19.33 -16.14
C LEU A 88 -15.32 -20.36 -15.10
N LEU A 89 -15.94 -19.91 -14.00
CA LEU A 89 -16.47 -20.78 -12.96
C LEU A 89 -17.56 -21.70 -13.48
N PHE A 90 -18.47 -21.18 -14.30
CA PHE A 90 -19.50 -21.99 -14.96
C PHE A 90 -18.90 -23.11 -15.79
N LEU A 91 -17.87 -22.81 -16.59
CA LEU A 91 -17.14 -23.82 -17.37
C LEU A 91 -16.44 -24.85 -16.47
N LEU A 92 -15.76 -24.40 -15.41
CA LEU A 92 -15.03 -25.28 -14.50
C LEU A 92 -15.97 -26.19 -13.73
N ILE A 93 -17.06 -25.66 -13.18
CA ILE A 93 -18.08 -26.43 -12.44
C ILE A 93 -18.66 -27.51 -13.36
N HIS A 94 -18.95 -27.18 -14.63
CA HIS A 94 -19.43 -28.18 -15.59
C HIS A 94 -18.42 -29.29 -15.86
N LEU A 95 -17.12 -28.99 -15.82
CA LEU A 95 -16.05 -29.97 -16.03
C LEU A 95 -15.77 -30.84 -14.79
N THR A 96 -15.97 -30.30 -13.59
CA THR A 96 -15.65 -30.97 -12.32
C THR A 96 -16.84 -31.62 -11.63
N LEU A 97 -18.07 -31.30 -12.06
CA LEU A 97 -19.31 -31.88 -11.55
C LEU A 97 -19.22 -33.42 -11.53
N ASP A 98 -19.63 -34.03 -10.41
CA ASP A 98 -19.62 -35.48 -10.17
C ASP A 98 -18.24 -36.18 -10.23
N HIS A 99 -17.15 -35.41 -10.27
CA HIS A 99 -15.79 -35.93 -10.36
C HIS A 99 -14.90 -35.37 -9.23
N PRO A 100 -14.88 -35.98 -8.03
CA PRO A 100 -14.11 -35.47 -6.88
C PRO A 100 -12.61 -35.41 -7.16
N VAL A 101 -12.07 -36.34 -7.96
CA VAL A 101 -10.66 -36.29 -8.41
C VAL A 101 -10.44 -35.12 -9.39
N GLY A 102 -11.41 -34.87 -10.27
CA GLY A 102 -11.37 -33.75 -11.22
C GLY A 102 -11.33 -32.40 -10.50
N LEU A 103 -12.07 -32.25 -9.40
CA LEU A 103 -12.02 -31.08 -8.54
C LEU A 103 -10.63 -30.85 -7.95
N VAL A 104 -10.01 -31.88 -7.36
CA VAL A 104 -8.66 -31.77 -6.76
C VAL A 104 -7.61 -31.43 -7.82
N VAL A 105 -7.71 -32.02 -9.02
CA VAL A 105 -6.85 -31.69 -10.16
C VAL A 105 -7.05 -30.24 -10.59
N ALA A 106 -8.29 -29.76 -10.69
CA ALA A 106 -8.59 -28.38 -11.03
C ALA A 106 -8.03 -27.41 -9.99
N ILE A 107 -8.24 -27.66 -8.69
CA ILE A 107 -7.68 -26.85 -7.60
C ILE A 107 -6.15 -26.80 -7.70
N THR A 108 -5.50 -27.93 -7.97
CA THR A 108 -4.04 -28.03 -8.10
C THR A 108 -3.52 -27.20 -9.27
N LEU A 109 -4.10 -27.41 -10.47
CA LEU A 109 -3.67 -26.73 -11.70
C LEU A 109 -3.94 -25.23 -11.65
N LEU A 110 -5.11 -24.82 -11.16
CA LEU A 110 -5.47 -23.41 -11.02
C LEU A 110 -4.59 -22.72 -9.98
N SER A 111 -4.39 -23.33 -8.81
CA SER A 111 -3.50 -22.76 -7.77
C SER A 111 -2.08 -22.60 -8.32
N PHE A 112 -1.53 -23.63 -8.96
CA PHE A 112 -0.21 -23.57 -9.57
C PHE A 112 -0.14 -22.46 -10.64
N GLY A 113 -1.12 -22.43 -11.55
CA GLY A 113 -1.20 -21.43 -12.61
C GLY A 113 -1.25 -20.01 -12.07
N PHE A 114 -2.10 -19.71 -11.09
CA PHE A 114 -2.23 -18.37 -10.53
C PHE A 114 -1.03 -17.95 -9.67
N PHE A 115 -0.40 -18.86 -8.92
CA PHE A 115 0.84 -18.54 -8.21
C PHE A 115 2.01 -18.33 -9.18
N PHE A 116 2.13 -19.16 -10.22
CA PHE A 116 3.14 -18.98 -11.26
C PHE A 116 2.94 -17.63 -11.95
N LEU A 117 1.73 -17.36 -12.43
CA LEU A 117 1.37 -16.13 -13.14
C LEU A 117 1.59 -14.88 -12.26
N GLY A 118 1.33 -14.95 -10.96
CA GLY A 118 1.59 -13.82 -10.08
C GLY A 118 3.07 -13.55 -9.84
N SER A 119 3.92 -14.59 -9.83
CA SER A 119 5.36 -14.41 -9.70
C SER A 119 6.03 -14.00 -11.02
N ALA A 120 5.54 -14.52 -12.15
CA ALA A 120 6.21 -14.45 -13.45
C ALA A 120 5.59 -13.45 -14.43
N SER A 121 4.50 -12.75 -14.05
CA SER A 121 3.82 -11.78 -14.92
C SER A 121 3.59 -10.43 -14.26
N LYS A 122 3.11 -9.48 -15.05
CA LYS A 122 2.69 -8.14 -14.60
C LYS A 122 1.45 -8.14 -13.70
N LEU A 123 0.73 -9.25 -13.57
CA LEU A 123 -0.42 -9.33 -12.65
C LEU A 123 0.02 -9.25 -11.17
N LYS A 124 1.23 -9.69 -10.82
CA LYS A 124 1.79 -9.58 -9.46
C LYS A 124 0.75 -10.06 -8.40
N PRO A 125 0.48 -9.37 -7.25
CA PRO A 125 -0.56 -9.79 -6.31
C PRO A 125 -1.98 -9.99 -6.87
N VAL A 126 -2.33 -9.39 -8.01
CA VAL A 126 -3.68 -9.53 -8.60
C VAL A 126 -3.94 -10.97 -9.04
N SER A 127 -2.91 -11.68 -9.51
CA SER A 127 -3.03 -13.08 -9.91
C SER A 127 -3.41 -13.99 -8.73
N TYR A 128 -2.80 -13.76 -7.56
CA TYR A 128 -3.10 -14.55 -6.36
C TYR A 128 -4.52 -14.30 -5.87
N LEU A 129 -5.00 -13.06 -5.99
CA LEU A 129 -6.38 -12.69 -5.67
C LEU A 129 -7.38 -13.34 -6.64
N LEU A 130 -7.06 -13.38 -7.93
CA LEU A 130 -7.89 -14.05 -8.93
C LEU A 130 -7.93 -15.57 -8.68
N GLY A 131 -6.78 -16.17 -8.38
CA GLY A 131 -6.70 -17.58 -8.00
C GLY A 131 -7.48 -17.91 -6.74
N LEU A 132 -7.40 -17.05 -5.72
CA LEU A 132 -8.23 -17.15 -4.54
C LEU A 132 -9.72 -17.22 -4.90
N ILE A 133 -10.22 -16.24 -5.66
CA ILE A 133 -11.65 -16.16 -6.00
C ILE A 133 -12.09 -17.42 -6.75
N VAL A 134 -11.34 -17.82 -7.78
CA VAL A 134 -11.72 -18.97 -8.62
C VAL A 134 -11.64 -20.29 -7.85
N VAL A 135 -10.54 -20.55 -7.16
CA VAL A 135 -10.34 -21.82 -6.42
C VAL A 135 -11.31 -21.93 -5.25
N PHE A 136 -11.50 -20.84 -4.50
CA PHE A 136 -12.42 -20.85 -3.37
C PHE A 136 -13.88 -21.03 -3.83
N ALA A 137 -14.30 -20.34 -4.89
CA ALA A 137 -15.65 -20.49 -5.43
C ALA A 137 -15.91 -21.93 -5.91
N LEU A 138 -14.90 -22.59 -6.50
CA LEU A 138 -15.02 -24.00 -6.89
C LEU A 138 -15.20 -24.94 -5.68
N ILE A 139 -14.46 -24.70 -4.59
CA ILE A 139 -14.57 -25.47 -3.33
C ILE A 139 -15.93 -25.26 -2.65
N VAL A 140 -16.47 -24.03 -2.69
CA VAL A 140 -17.81 -23.74 -2.15
C VAL A 140 -18.90 -24.35 -3.03
N ALA A 141 -18.73 -24.33 -4.36
CA ALA A 141 -19.68 -24.92 -5.28
C ALA A 141 -19.81 -26.44 -5.09
N ASP A 142 -18.72 -27.14 -4.78
CA ASP A 142 -18.73 -28.58 -4.49
C ASP A 142 -19.53 -28.94 -3.22
N GLN A 143 -19.55 -28.05 -2.23
CA GLN A 143 -20.32 -28.26 -0.99
C GLN A 143 -21.83 -28.02 -1.18
N ALA A 144 -22.28 -27.52 -2.33
CA ALA A 144 -23.69 -27.22 -2.55
C ALA A 144 -24.47 -28.54 -2.80
N PRO A 145 -25.39 -28.93 -1.90
CA PRO A 145 -26.04 -30.24 -1.97
C PRO A 145 -27.05 -30.40 -3.11
N ILE A 146 -27.41 -29.30 -3.80
CA ILE A 146 -28.40 -29.27 -4.89
C ILE A 146 -27.93 -28.28 -5.96
N GLY A 147 -27.97 -28.68 -7.24
CA GLY A 147 -27.58 -27.83 -8.38
C GLY A 147 -28.37 -26.50 -8.48
N GLU A 148 -29.60 -26.45 -7.97
CA GLU A 148 -30.39 -25.21 -7.86
C GLU A 148 -29.76 -24.21 -6.88
N ILE A 149 -29.25 -24.69 -5.74
CA ILE A 149 -28.54 -23.87 -4.75
C ILE A 149 -27.22 -23.38 -5.34
N ALA A 150 -26.49 -24.24 -6.07
CA ALA A 150 -25.27 -23.85 -6.76
C ALA A 150 -25.53 -22.76 -7.82
N THR A 151 -26.60 -22.89 -8.60
CA THR A 151 -26.98 -21.90 -9.63
C THR A 151 -27.39 -20.57 -8.99
N ARG A 152 -28.18 -20.60 -7.91
CA ARG A 152 -28.53 -19.38 -7.16
C ARG A 152 -27.31 -18.75 -6.50
N ALA A 153 -26.43 -19.53 -5.89
CA ALA A 153 -25.19 -19.03 -5.30
C ALA A 153 -24.30 -18.36 -6.35
N LEU A 154 -24.22 -18.92 -7.56
CA LEU A 154 -23.48 -18.32 -8.68
C LEU A 154 -24.10 -17.00 -9.15
N LEU A 155 -25.43 -16.91 -9.20
CA LEU A 155 -26.14 -15.67 -9.51
C LEU A 155 -25.96 -14.60 -8.43
N TYR A 156 -26.03 -14.97 -7.15
CA TYR A 156 -25.79 -14.05 -6.04
C TYR A 156 -24.32 -13.64 -5.90
N ALA A 157 -23.38 -14.48 -6.35
CA ALA A 157 -21.96 -14.13 -6.36
C ALA A 157 -21.65 -12.93 -7.26
N ASP A 158 -22.43 -12.70 -8.32
CA ASP A 158 -22.34 -11.48 -9.12
C ASP A 158 -22.64 -10.24 -8.27
N LEU A 159 -23.69 -10.30 -7.44
CA LEU A 159 -24.11 -9.19 -6.57
C LEU A 159 -23.05 -8.81 -5.53
N PHE A 160 -22.20 -9.76 -5.11
CA PHE A 160 -21.12 -9.49 -4.15
C PHE A 160 -20.07 -8.52 -4.68
N ILE A 161 -19.93 -8.44 -6.00
CA ILE A 161 -18.98 -7.55 -6.67
C ILE A 161 -19.70 -6.41 -7.40
N LEU A 162 -20.89 -6.69 -7.94
CA LEU A 162 -21.73 -5.72 -8.63
C LEU A 162 -22.14 -4.58 -7.73
N VAL A 163 -22.57 -4.86 -6.50
CA VAL A 163 -23.00 -3.82 -5.56
C VAL A 163 -21.82 -2.91 -5.13
N PRO A 164 -20.67 -3.42 -4.67
CA PRO A 164 -19.50 -2.59 -4.38
C PRO A 164 -19.04 -1.80 -5.60
N GLY A 165 -18.98 -2.42 -6.78
CA GLY A 165 -18.58 -1.78 -8.01
C GLY A 165 -19.54 -0.65 -8.41
N ALA A 166 -20.86 -0.86 -8.30
CA ALA A 166 -21.87 0.16 -8.55
C ALA A 166 -21.78 1.31 -7.54
N VAL A 167 -21.58 1.02 -6.25
CA VAL A 167 -21.36 2.06 -5.23
C VAL A 167 -20.07 2.85 -5.52
N MET A 168 -19.00 2.21 -5.97
CA MET A 168 -17.78 2.91 -6.39
C MET A 168 -18.00 3.79 -7.62
N MET A 169 -18.81 3.35 -8.59
CA MET A 169 -19.12 4.11 -9.80
C MET A 169 -20.04 5.31 -9.52
N ILE A 170 -20.98 5.18 -8.60
CA ILE A 170 -21.99 6.22 -8.29
C ILE A 170 -21.51 7.10 -7.14
N CYS A 171 -21.26 6.50 -5.97
CA CYS A 171 -20.88 7.23 -4.76
C CYS A 171 -19.43 7.72 -4.82
N GLY A 172 -18.53 7.01 -5.51
CA GLY A 172 -17.13 7.42 -5.65
C GLY A 172 -16.99 8.84 -6.23
N PRO A 173 -17.58 9.16 -7.39
CA PRO A 173 -17.59 10.52 -7.94
C PRO A 173 -18.32 11.56 -7.11
N LEU A 174 -19.35 11.18 -6.35
CA LEU A 174 -20.12 12.10 -5.50
C LEU A 174 -19.37 12.47 -4.22
N ILE A 175 -18.65 11.51 -3.62
CA ILE A 175 -18.08 11.63 -2.28
C ILE A 175 -16.57 11.92 -2.33
N CYS A 176 -15.84 11.39 -3.33
CA CYS A 176 -14.39 11.56 -3.44
C CYS A 176 -14.00 12.81 -4.23
N PRO A 177 -12.95 13.54 -3.80
CA PRO A 177 -12.45 14.71 -4.51
C PRO A 177 -11.74 14.29 -5.81
N ALA A 178 -11.57 15.27 -6.70
CA ALA A 178 -10.80 15.11 -7.91
C ALA A 178 -9.31 14.77 -7.61
N PRO A 179 -8.67 13.90 -8.41
CA PRO A 179 -7.25 13.55 -8.25
C PRO A 179 -6.33 14.78 -8.28
N ALA A 180 -6.61 15.79 -9.13
CA ALA A 180 -5.84 17.03 -9.19
C ALA A 180 -5.90 17.81 -7.87
N THR A 181 -7.09 17.94 -7.27
CA THR A 181 -7.27 18.61 -5.98
C THR A 181 -6.51 17.89 -4.86
N LEU A 182 -6.48 16.55 -4.87
CA LEU A 182 -5.69 15.78 -3.90
C LEU A 182 -4.18 16.00 -4.07
N LEU A 183 -3.69 16.00 -5.32
CA LEU A 183 -2.30 16.27 -5.64
C LEU A 183 -1.88 17.65 -5.12
N ILE A 184 -2.68 18.67 -5.45
CA ILE A 184 -2.45 20.06 -5.04
C ILE A 184 -2.46 20.20 -3.51
N ARG A 185 -3.40 19.54 -2.82
CA ARG A 185 -3.44 19.52 -1.34
C ARG A 185 -2.21 18.86 -0.73
N GLN A 186 -1.67 17.80 -1.35
CA GLN A 186 -0.45 17.14 -0.87
C GLN A 186 0.78 18.04 -1.06
N ILE A 187 0.90 18.73 -2.19
CA ILE A 187 1.97 19.72 -2.43
C ILE A 187 1.87 20.84 -1.38
N ALA A 188 0.67 21.40 -1.16
CA ALA A 188 0.45 22.44 -0.15
C ALA A 188 0.78 21.95 1.27
N ALA A 189 0.46 20.70 1.62
CA ALA A 189 0.81 20.12 2.92
C ALA A 189 2.33 20.01 3.12
N ARG A 190 3.08 19.63 2.07
CA ARG A 190 4.55 19.58 2.10
C ARG A 190 5.17 20.97 2.28
N LEU A 191 4.65 21.98 1.59
CA LEU A 191 5.12 23.37 1.74
C LEU A 191 4.86 23.91 3.15
N ARG A 192 3.69 23.64 3.74
CA ARG A 192 3.38 24.00 5.13
C ARG A 192 4.32 23.28 6.11
N LEU A 193 4.64 22.02 5.84
CA LEU A 193 5.61 21.26 6.63
C LEU A 193 6.99 21.92 6.57
N CYS A 194 7.49 22.27 5.38
CA CYS A 194 8.74 23.02 5.24
C CYS A 194 8.73 24.32 6.05
N ALA A 195 7.66 25.10 5.97
CA ALA A 195 7.54 26.37 6.71
C ALA A 195 7.62 26.16 8.23
N THR A 196 7.02 25.07 8.72
CA THR A 196 7.01 24.72 10.15
C THR A 196 8.38 24.23 10.61
N LEU A 197 9.08 23.44 9.79
CA LEU A 197 10.45 22.97 10.06
C LEU A 197 11.46 24.11 10.20
N LEU A 198 11.29 25.21 9.45
CA LEU A 198 12.19 26.36 9.47
C LEU A 198 11.91 27.36 10.60
N GLU A 199 10.79 27.25 11.31
CA GLU A 199 10.44 28.14 12.43
C GLU A 199 10.95 27.55 13.75
N GLN A 200 10.22 26.58 14.31
CA GLN A 200 10.56 25.84 15.53
C GLN A 200 9.87 24.47 15.48
N PRO A 201 10.56 23.41 15.03
CA PRO A 201 9.92 22.11 14.89
C PRO A 201 9.80 21.37 16.21
N ASN A 202 8.64 20.75 16.43
CA ASN A 202 8.45 19.77 17.49
C ASN A 202 9.05 18.40 17.06
N PRO A 203 9.43 17.52 18.01
CA PRO A 203 9.91 16.17 17.70
C PRO A 203 8.97 15.39 16.76
N ASP A 204 7.66 15.45 17.00
CA ASP A 204 6.65 14.80 16.15
C ASP A 204 6.66 15.30 14.69
N GLN A 205 6.96 16.59 14.49
CA GLN A 205 7.01 17.20 13.15
C GLN A 205 8.25 16.78 12.38
N LEU A 206 9.37 16.52 13.07
CA LEU A 206 10.59 15.97 12.48
C LEU A 206 10.36 14.54 12.00
N ASP A 207 9.70 13.72 12.82
CA ASP A 207 9.37 12.35 12.42
C ASP A 207 8.35 12.31 11.27
N TYR A 208 7.37 13.21 11.29
CA TYR A 208 6.45 13.38 10.17
C TYR A 208 7.15 13.86 8.89
N ALA A 209 8.15 14.74 8.98
CA ALA A 209 8.96 15.17 7.84
C ALA A 209 9.79 14.02 7.24
N ARG A 210 10.42 13.20 8.09
CA ARG A 210 11.14 11.99 7.65
C ARG A 210 10.20 11.00 6.97
N ALA A 211 9.02 10.75 7.54
CA ALA A 211 8.01 9.89 6.92
C ALA A 211 7.57 10.44 5.54
N THR A 212 7.31 11.75 5.46
CA THR A 212 6.91 12.43 4.21
C THR A 212 8.02 12.36 3.14
N LEU A 213 9.28 12.45 3.54
CA LEU A 213 10.43 12.26 2.64
C LEU A 213 10.45 10.83 2.09
N ARG A 214 10.26 9.83 2.95
CA ARG A 214 10.24 8.42 2.55
C ARG A 214 9.06 8.03 1.67
N GLU A 215 7.92 8.69 1.80
CA GLU A 215 6.81 8.52 0.84
C GLU A 215 7.21 8.92 -0.60
N GLY A 216 8.20 9.80 -0.76
CA GLY A 216 8.73 10.20 -2.07
C GLY A 216 7.69 10.91 -2.95
N ALA A 217 7.74 10.68 -4.27
CA ALA A 217 6.80 11.27 -5.24
C ALA A 217 5.78 10.27 -5.82
N SER A 218 5.96 8.96 -5.62
CA SER A 218 5.23 7.91 -6.36
C SER A 218 3.70 8.00 -6.22
N GLY A 219 3.20 8.25 -5.00
CA GLY A 219 1.76 8.43 -4.74
C GLY A 219 1.17 9.65 -5.44
N MET A 220 1.89 10.76 -5.45
CA MET A 220 1.50 11.99 -6.14
C MET A 220 1.53 11.83 -7.66
N LEU A 221 2.54 11.14 -8.21
CA LEU A 221 2.62 10.84 -9.64
C LEU A 221 1.49 9.92 -10.11
N LYS A 222 1.02 8.99 -9.26
CA LYS A 222 -0.21 8.22 -9.53
C LYS A 222 -1.43 9.15 -9.62
N LEU A 223 -1.59 10.08 -8.68
CA LEU A 223 -2.69 11.08 -8.75
C LEU A 223 -2.58 11.95 -10.00
N LEU A 224 -1.38 12.38 -10.39
CA LEU A 224 -1.16 13.13 -11.62
C LEU A 224 -1.58 12.33 -12.86
N LYS A 225 -1.26 11.03 -12.93
CA LYS A 225 -1.69 10.15 -14.03
C LYS A 225 -3.21 10.05 -14.09
N MET A 226 -3.89 9.96 -12.95
CA MET A 226 -5.35 9.92 -12.88
C MET A 226 -5.97 11.27 -13.27
N ALA A 227 -5.36 12.39 -12.88
CA ALA A 227 -5.76 13.72 -13.31
C ALA A 227 -5.61 13.91 -14.84
N LYS A 228 -4.53 13.39 -15.44
CA LYS A 228 -4.33 13.36 -16.90
C LYS A 228 -5.46 12.57 -17.61
N LEU A 229 -5.93 11.47 -17.02
CA LEU A 229 -7.02 10.65 -17.56
C LEU A 229 -8.39 11.33 -17.44
N GLU A 230 -8.59 12.13 -16.39
CA GLU A 230 -9.85 12.83 -16.13
C GLU A 230 -10.17 13.90 -17.18
N LYS A 231 -9.17 14.39 -17.92
CA LYS A 231 -9.28 15.45 -18.94
C LYS A 231 -9.90 16.78 -18.44
N VAL A 232 -10.04 16.96 -17.13
CA VAL A 232 -10.63 18.18 -16.51
C VAL A 232 -9.65 19.36 -16.51
N LEU A 233 -8.34 19.11 -16.52
CA LEU A 233 -7.31 20.14 -16.70
C LEU A 233 -6.78 20.15 -18.14
N GLN A 234 -6.55 21.36 -18.70
CA GLN A 234 -5.79 21.54 -19.93
C GLN A 234 -4.37 20.93 -19.77
N LYS A 235 -3.70 20.57 -20.86
CA LYS A 235 -2.39 19.86 -20.81
C LYS A 235 -1.28 20.70 -20.13
N ASP A 236 -1.35 22.01 -20.27
CA ASP A 236 -0.33 22.97 -19.82
C ASP A 236 -0.14 23.00 -18.28
N PRO A 237 -1.18 23.17 -17.44
CA PRO A 237 -1.04 23.15 -15.98
C PRO A 237 -0.56 21.80 -15.42
N LEU A 238 -0.74 20.68 -16.14
CA LEU A 238 -0.32 19.36 -15.66
C LEU A 238 1.21 19.18 -15.67
N VAL A 239 1.90 19.82 -16.61
CA VAL A 239 3.37 19.76 -16.68
C VAL A 239 3.99 20.56 -15.53
N HIS A 240 3.41 21.72 -15.19
CA HIS A 240 3.80 22.52 -14.02
C HIS A 240 3.54 21.79 -12.70
N LEU A 241 2.42 21.08 -12.58
CA LEU A 241 2.11 20.26 -11.39
C LEU A 241 3.04 19.05 -11.26
N GLU A 242 3.46 18.46 -12.38
CA GLU A 242 4.47 17.39 -12.40
C GLU A 242 5.78 17.89 -11.82
N GLN A 243 6.28 19.04 -12.27
CA GLN A 243 7.49 19.62 -11.72
C GLN A 243 7.31 20.02 -10.24
N ALA A 244 6.20 20.65 -9.88
CA ALA A 244 5.90 21.02 -8.48
C ALA A 244 5.90 19.80 -7.55
N THR A 245 5.50 18.62 -8.06
CA THR A 245 5.54 17.36 -7.32
C THR A 245 6.99 17.01 -6.93
N TYR A 246 7.92 17.06 -7.88
CA TYR A 246 9.33 16.81 -7.65
C TYR A 246 9.98 17.87 -6.76
N SER A 247 9.74 19.16 -7.08
CA SER A 247 10.24 20.29 -6.30
C SER A 247 9.76 20.26 -4.84
N SER A 248 8.55 19.75 -4.58
CA SER A 248 8.05 19.58 -3.21
C SER A 248 8.85 18.57 -2.39
N VAL A 249 9.34 17.48 -3.01
CA VAL A 249 10.20 16.50 -2.32
C VAL A 249 11.54 17.13 -1.99
N ALA A 250 12.15 17.80 -2.97
CA ALA A 250 13.43 18.48 -2.80
C ALA A 250 13.34 19.60 -1.73
N ALA A 251 12.23 20.35 -1.69
CA ALA A 251 12.00 21.39 -0.70
C ALA A 251 11.95 20.82 0.73
N VAL A 252 11.28 19.67 0.95
CA VAL A 252 11.27 19.01 2.27
C VAL A 252 12.67 18.51 2.63
N ALA A 253 13.42 17.96 1.67
CA ALA A 253 14.77 17.44 1.90
C ALA A 253 15.73 18.57 2.32
N LEU A 254 15.65 19.72 1.64
CA LEU A 254 16.44 20.91 1.94
C LEU A 254 16.02 21.58 3.25
N ALA A 255 14.72 21.64 3.57
CA ALA A 255 14.25 22.14 4.87
C ALA A 255 14.72 21.25 6.03
N HIS A 256 14.71 19.92 5.86
CA HIS A 256 15.26 18.99 6.84
C HIS A 256 16.79 19.13 6.97
N ALA A 257 17.51 19.31 5.86
CA ALA A 257 18.94 19.56 5.86
C ALA A 257 19.31 20.88 6.58
N ALA A 258 18.52 21.95 6.36
CA ALA A 258 18.69 23.23 7.03
C ALA A 258 18.54 23.08 8.55
N PHE A 259 17.51 22.37 9.01
CA PHE A 259 17.32 22.06 10.42
C PHE A 259 18.51 21.27 10.99
N ARG A 260 18.97 20.23 10.28
CA ARG A 260 20.12 19.41 10.70
C ARG A 260 21.42 20.21 10.83
N ASN A 261 21.63 21.18 9.95
CA ASN A 261 22.80 22.05 9.98
C ASN A 261 22.66 23.20 10.99
N GLY A 262 21.50 23.35 11.66
CA GLY A 262 21.22 24.47 12.56
C GLY A 262 21.06 25.82 11.83
N GLU A 263 20.72 25.79 10.53
CA GLU A 263 20.51 26.99 9.74
C GLU A 263 19.20 27.68 10.14
N THR A 264 19.25 29.01 10.31
CA THR A 264 18.08 29.81 10.64
C THR A 264 17.79 30.81 9.54
N GLN A 265 16.50 30.96 9.18
CA GLN A 265 16.03 31.87 8.13
C GLN A 265 16.11 33.37 8.49
N GLY A 266 16.75 33.72 9.62
CA GLY A 266 16.81 35.09 10.16
C GLY A 266 15.49 35.56 10.78
N ARG A 267 15.49 36.79 11.34
CA ARG A 267 14.34 37.37 12.06
C ARG A 267 13.14 37.71 11.17
N ALA A 268 13.33 37.87 9.86
CA ALA A 268 12.27 38.27 8.94
C ALA A 268 11.30 37.13 8.59
N GLY A 269 11.75 35.87 8.66
CA GLY A 269 10.93 34.69 8.39
C GLY A 269 10.46 34.58 6.93
N ASP A 270 11.24 35.10 5.98
CA ASP A 270 10.83 35.25 4.58
C ASP A 270 10.57 33.91 3.88
N PHE A 271 11.33 32.86 4.25
CA PHE A 271 11.11 31.50 3.73
C PHE A 271 9.77 30.94 4.19
N SER A 272 9.49 30.95 5.50
CA SER A 272 8.23 30.42 6.03
C SER A 272 7.01 31.19 5.52
N LYS A 273 7.11 32.51 5.36
CA LYS A 273 6.07 33.34 4.74
C LYS A 273 5.81 32.94 3.29
N THR A 274 6.87 32.82 2.49
CA THR A 274 6.77 32.45 1.06
C THR A 274 6.21 31.04 0.88
N LEU A 275 6.68 30.07 1.67
CA LEU A 275 6.19 28.70 1.66
C LEU A 275 4.69 28.61 2.03
N ARG A 276 4.24 29.38 3.02
CA ARG A 276 2.82 29.47 3.39
C ARG A 276 1.98 30.12 2.30
N ALA A 277 2.46 31.22 1.69
CA ALA A 277 1.78 31.88 0.58
C ALA A 277 1.64 30.95 -0.64
N MET A 278 2.71 30.23 -1.01
CA MET A 278 2.65 29.21 -2.06
C MET A 278 1.64 28.10 -1.72
N ALA A 279 1.64 27.61 -0.48
CA ALA A 279 0.68 26.60 -0.04
C ALA A 279 -0.78 27.10 -0.09
N GLU A 280 -1.00 28.39 0.16
CA GLU A 280 -2.31 29.04 0.05
C GLU A 280 -2.78 29.15 -1.40
N ILE A 281 -1.89 29.54 -2.32
CA ILE A 281 -2.16 29.57 -3.77
C ILE A 281 -2.57 28.17 -4.26
N PHE A 282 -1.81 27.14 -3.87
CA PHE A 282 -2.17 25.76 -4.17
C PHE A 282 -3.53 25.39 -3.57
N SER A 283 -3.82 25.78 -2.32
CA SER A 283 -5.12 25.45 -1.71
C SER A 283 -6.34 26.03 -2.45
N HIS A 284 -6.16 27.09 -3.23
CA HIS A 284 -7.18 27.70 -4.10
C HIS A 284 -7.18 27.13 -5.54
N ASN A 285 -6.57 25.95 -5.77
CA ASN A 285 -6.39 25.30 -7.07
C ASN A 285 -5.54 26.10 -8.08
N GLY A 286 -4.75 27.08 -7.61
CA GLY A 286 -3.74 27.75 -8.42
C GLY A 286 -2.39 27.04 -8.37
N TYR A 287 -1.44 27.54 -9.15
CA TYR A 287 -0.02 27.25 -8.97
C TYR A 287 0.76 28.57 -8.99
N PRO A 288 1.78 28.74 -8.13
CA PRO A 288 2.55 29.96 -8.07
C PRO A 288 3.36 30.15 -9.36
N GLN A 289 3.29 31.37 -9.90
CA GLN A 289 4.11 31.86 -11.00
C GLN A 289 5.02 32.97 -10.46
N ASP A 290 6.18 33.16 -11.07
CA ASP A 290 7.13 34.24 -10.76
C ASP A 290 7.52 34.35 -9.27
N ILE A 291 7.93 33.22 -8.69
CA ILE A 291 8.37 33.18 -7.29
C ILE A 291 9.68 33.97 -7.16
N PRO A 292 9.76 35.02 -6.31
CA PRO A 292 10.98 35.81 -6.20
C PRO A 292 12.12 34.98 -5.59
N LEU A 293 13.35 35.20 -6.06
CA LEU A 293 14.52 34.59 -5.45
C LEU A 293 14.74 35.18 -4.05
N LEU A 294 14.61 34.34 -3.03
CA LEU A 294 14.72 34.76 -1.63
C LEU A 294 16.19 35.07 -1.27
N SER A 295 16.37 36.15 -0.50
CA SER A 295 17.69 36.51 0.04
C SER A 295 18.06 35.56 1.18
N THR A 296 19.30 35.09 1.19
CA THR A 296 19.80 34.16 2.22
C THR A 296 20.85 34.80 3.12
N PRO A 297 20.84 34.49 4.43
CA PRO A 297 21.93 34.84 5.32
C PRO A 297 23.27 34.22 4.85
N ALA A 298 24.38 34.82 5.27
CA ALA A 298 25.70 34.21 5.08
C ALA A 298 25.79 32.87 5.82
N ASN A 299 26.49 31.90 5.24
CA ASN A 299 26.69 30.55 5.79
C ASN A 299 25.43 29.65 5.91
N THR A 300 24.37 29.89 5.12
CA THR A 300 23.19 29.01 5.07
C THR A 300 23.05 28.31 3.70
N PRO A 301 23.85 27.27 3.40
CA PRO A 301 23.87 26.61 2.10
C PRO A 301 22.56 25.86 1.78
N ALA A 302 21.88 25.28 2.78
CA ALA A 302 20.62 24.59 2.55
C ALA A 302 19.47 25.56 2.24
N LEU A 303 19.43 26.71 2.93
CA LEU A 303 18.48 27.78 2.60
C LEU A 303 18.75 28.38 1.21
N ALA A 304 20.02 28.50 0.80
CA ALA A 304 20.37 28.99 -0.54
C ALA A 304 19.87 28.05 -1.64
N GLN A 305 20.02 26.74 -1.45
CA GLN A 305 19.46 25.76 -2.38
C GLN A 305 17.94 25.71 -2.34
N LEU A 306 17.34 25.88 -1.16
CA LEU A 306 15.89 25.98 -1.04
C LEU A 306 15.36 27.18 -1.82
N ALA A 307 16.01 28.34 -1.76
CA ALA A 307 15.62 29.51 -2.54
C ALA A 307 15.64 29.24 -4.05
N THR A 308 16.67 28.54 -4.55
CA THR A 308 16.77 28.13 -5.95
C THR A 308 15.64 27.18 -6.36
N VAL A 309 15.36 26.15 -5.56
CA VAL A 309 14.27 25.19 -5.82
C VAL A 309 12.91 25.87 -5.77
N LEU A 310 12.70 26.83 -4.86
CA LEU A 310 11.46 27.61 -4.79
C LEU A 310 11.31 28.54 -6.00
N HIS A 311 12.38 29.17 -6.48
CA HIS A 311 12.32 30.01 -7.68
C HIS A 311 11.90 29.21 -8.93
N SER A 312 12.43 27.99 -9.09
CA SER A 312 12.11 27.10 -10.21
C SER A 312 11.03 26.05 -9.87
N PHE A 313 10.15 26.33 -8.91
CA PHE A 313 9.29 25.30 -8.30
C PHE A 313 8.34 24.65 -9.31
N THR A 314 7.76 25.47 -10.20
CA THR A 314 6.77 25.07 -11.21
C THR A 314 7.34 25.06 -12.63
N THR A 315 8.57 25.55 -12.85
CA THR A 315 9.17 25.64 -14.19
C THR A 315 9.65 24.26 -14.68
N PRO A 316 9.04 23.70 -15.73
CA PRO A 316 9.35 22.34 -16.16
C PRO A 316 10.74 22.25 -16.77
N VAL A 317 11.33 21.05 -16.70
CA VAL A 317 12.54 20.74 -17.48
C VAL A 317 12.13 20.75 -18.96
N GLU A 318 12.71 21.65 -19.74
CA GLU A 318 12.57 21.60 -21.20
C GLU A 318 13.18 20.27 -21.67
N PRO A 319 12.42 19.39 -22.35
CA PRO A 319 12.97 18.14 -22.83
C PRO A 319 14.14 18.46 -23.77
N PRO A 320 15.27 17.74 -23.69
CA PRO A 320 16.35 17.91 -24.67
C PRO A 320 15.75 17.82 -26.10
N PRO A 321 16.19 18.66 -27.06
CA PRO A 321 15.71 18.57 -28.43
C PRO A 321 15.89 17.14 -28.93
N ALA A 322 14.79 16.56 -29.41
CA ALA A 322 14.56 15.16 -29.69
C ALA A 322 15.81 14.33 -30.04
N LEU A 323 16.44 13.74 -29.02
CA LEU A 323 16.82 12.34 -29.16
C LEU A 323 15.51 11.59 -29.01
N THR A 324 15.03 11.04 -30.13
CA THR A 324 13.98 10.04 -30.20
C THR A 324 14.19 9.07 -29.05
N GLN A 325 13.50 9.29 -27.92
CA GLN A 325 13.43 8.31 -26.86
C GLN A 325 12.73 7.14 -27.52
N THR A 326 13.50 6.11 -27.84
CA THR A 326 12.97 4.85 -28.34
C THR A 326 11.82 4.51 -27.41
N PRO A 327 10.58 4.36 -27.92
CA PRO A 327 9.44 4.10 -27.05
C PRO A 327 9.85 2.96 -26.12
N PRO A 328 9.65 3.11 -24.79
CA PRO A 328 10.14 2.13 -23.83
C PRO A 328 9.73 0.77 -24.35
N LYS A 329 10.72 -0.10 -24.63
CA LYS A 329 10.53 -1.40 -25.27
C LYS A 329 9.31 -2.01 -24.59
N LYS A 330 8.23 -2.26 -25.34
CA LYS A 330 6.98 -2.81 -24.78
C LYS A 330 7.36 -4.09 -24.07
N SER A 331 7.51 -4.02 -22.75
CA SER A 331 7.84 -5.20 -21.96
C SER A 331 6.66 -6.16 -22.12
N GLY A 332 6.94 -7.42 -22.40
CA GLY A 332 5.92 -8.44 -22.51
C GLY A 332 5.05 -8.53 -21.26
N PHE A 333 3.96 -9.30 -21.33
CA PHE A 333 3.13 -9.56 -20.15
C PHE A 333 3.90 -10.37 -19.08
N PHE A 334 4.76 -11.28 -19.52
CA PHE A 334 5.66 -12.06 -18.68
C PHE A 334 6.97 -11.32 -18.40
N ALA A 335 7.56 -11.63 -17.25
CA ALA A 335 8.92 -11.25 -16.90
C ALA A 335 9.90 -11.90 -17.90
N PRO A 336 11.05 -11.24 -18.20
CA PRO A 336 12.01 -11.77 -19.16
C PRO A 336 12.59 -13.13 -18.75
N ASP A 337 12.59 -13.43 -17.45
CA ASP A 337 13.08 -14.67 -16.84
C ASP A 337 11.94 -15.65 -16.45
N ALA A 338 10.69 -15.37 -16.83
CA ALA A 338 9.50 -16.12 -16.41
C ALA A 338 9.61 -17.65 -16.56
N PHE A 339 10.21 -18.13 -17.66
CA PHE A 339 10.36 -19.56 -17.97
C PHE A 339 11.78 -20.09 -17.74
N SER A 340 12.72 -19.24 -17.33
CA SER A 340 14.12 -19.61 -17.10
C SER A 340 14.48 -19.66 -15.62
N ASN A 341 13.80 -18.86 -14.79
CA ASN A 341 14.06 -18.76 -13.36
C ASN A 341 13.28 -19.83 -12.57
N PRO A 342 13.96 -20.79 -11.90
CA PRO A 342 13.30 -21.85 -11.15
C PRO A 342 12.54 -21.33 -9.91
N GLU A 343 12.81 -20.10 -9.44
CA GLU A 343 12.12 -19.53 -8.29
C GLU A 343 10.62 -19.35 -8.54
N HIS A 344 10.20 -19.05 -9.77
CA HIS A 344 8.78 -18.94 -10.12
C HIS A 344 8.03 -20.27 -9.94
N ILE A 345 8.65 -21.37 -10.36
CA ILE A 345 8.10 -22.71 -10.20
C ILE A 345 8.11 -23.11 -8.73
N ARG A 346 9.22 -22.89 -8.01
CA ARG A 346 9.32 -23.18 -6.57
C ARG A 346 8.25 -22.43 -5.78
N PHE A 347 8.02 -21.16 -6.08
CA PHE A 347 6.97 -20.35 -5.47
C PHE A 347 5.57 -20.92 -5.78
N ALA A 348 5.30 -21.27 -7.04
CA ALA A 348 4.02 -21.86 -7.44
C ALA A 348 3.74 -23.21 -6.75
N VAL A 349 4.75 -24.07 -6.63
CA VAL A 349 4.65 -25.35 -5.92
C VAL A 349 4.40 -25.14 -4.43
N LYS A 350 5.15 -24.23 -3.78
CA LYS A 350 4.93 -23.88 -2.35
C LYS A 350 3.51 -23.40 -2.08
N GLY A 351 3.03 -22.44 -2.88
CA GLY A 351 1.67 -21.91 -2.74
C GLY A 351 0.61 -22.98 -2.93
N THR A 352 0.76 -23.81 -3.97
CA THR A 352 -0.16 -24.93 -4.27
C THR A 352 -0.17 -25.97 -3.16
N ALA A 353 1.00 -26.35 -2.64
CA ALA A 353 1.11 -27.30 -1.54
C ALA A 353 0.40 -26.78 -0.28
N ALA A 354 0.58 -25.50 0.06
CA ALA A 354 -0.12 -24.89 1.20
C ALA A 354 -1.65 -24.90 1.04
N VAL A 355 -2.14 -24.63 -0.17
CA VAL A 355 -3.57 -24.69 -0.50
C VAL A 355 -4.10 -26.12 -0.40
N LEU A 356 -3.40 -27.11 -0.97
CA LEU A 356 -3.81 -28.50 -0.92
C LEU A 356 -3.80 -29.06 0.50
N ILE A 357 -2.76 -28.78 1.29
CA ILE A 357 -2.71 -29.19 2.70
C ILE A 357 -3.90 -28.59 3.46
N SER A 358 -4.19 -27.31 3.25
CA SER A 358 -5.33 -26.63 3.89
C SER A 358 -6.67 -27.23 3.45
N TYR A 359 -6.82 -27.52 2.16
CA TYR A 359 -7.99 -28.16 1.58
C TYR A 359 -8.22 -29.56 2.16
N PHE A 360 -7.21 -30.41 2.18
CA PHE A 360 -7.34 -31.76 2.75
C PHE A 360 -7.64 -31.73 4.26
N ILE A 361 -6.98 -30.87 5.03
CA ILE A 361 -7.29 -30.73 6.48
C ILE A 361 -8.74 -30.30 6.67
N PHE A 362 -9.17 -29.28 5.91
CA PHE A 362 -10.54 -28.79 5.92
C PHE A 362 -11.56 -29.89 5.60
N THR A 363 -11.34 -30.67 4.54
CA THR A 363 -12.24 -31.74 4.11
C THR A 363 -12.23 -32.93 5.06
N ILE A 364 -11.06 -33.35 5.55
CA ILE A 364 -10.93 -34.50 6.47
C ILE A 364 -11.56 -34.21 7.83
N LEU A 365 -11.42 -32.98 8.33
CA LEU A 365 -12.02 -32.57 9.60
C LEU A 365 -13.54 -32.32 9.49
N ASP A 366 -14.10 -32.35 8.28
CA ASP A 366 -15.51 -32.03 7.99
C ASP A 366 -15.98 -30.74 8.70
N TRP A 367 -15.12 -29.72 8.70
CA TRP A 367 -15.36 -28.47 9.41
C TRP A 367 -15.52 -27.31 8.42
N PRO A 368 -16.71 -27.10 7.84
CA PRO A 368 -16.93 -26.10 6.81
C PRO A 368 -16.60 -24.66 7.28
N GLY A 369 -16.68 -24.37 8.58
CA GLY A 369 -16.37 -23.05 9.14
C GLY A 369 -14.91 -22.58 8.97
N ILE A 370 -13.94 -23.51 8.91
CA ILE A 370 -12.51 -23.15 8.90
C ILE A 370 -11.94 -22.91 7.49
N HIS A 371 -12.76 -22.87 6.43
CA HIS A 371 -12.33 -22.66 5.04
C HIS A 371 -11.48 -21.40 4.81
N THR A 372 -11.52 -20.44 5.74
CA THR A 372 -10.58 -19.32 5.81
C THR A 372 -9.09 -19.72 5.82
N CYS A 373 -8.74 -20.96 6.14
CA CYS A 373 -7.36 -21.45 6.01
C CYS A 373 -6.87 -21.39 4.56
N ILE A 374 -7.69 -21.82 3.61
CA ILE A 374 -7.40 -21.77 2.16
C ILE A 374 -7.25 -20.31 1.70
N ILE A 375 -8.20 -19.45 2.12
CA ILE A 375 -8.18 -18.03 1.79
C ILE A 375 -6.87 -17.39 2.30
N THR A 376 -6.45 -17.77 3.50
CA THR A 376 -5.22 -17.29 4.10
C THR A 376 -4.00 -17.65 3.26
N CYS A 377 -3.90 -18.88 2.75
CA CYS A 377 -2.78 -19.32 1.93
C CYS A 377 -2.56 -18.44 0.69
N PHE A 378 -3.62 -18.06 -0.03
CA PHE A 378 -3.50 -17.16 -1.19
C PHE A 378 -3.11 -15.73 -0.82
N ILE A 379 -3.66 -15.20 0.29
CA ILE A 379 -3.43 -13.80 0.67
C ILE A 379 -2.02 -13.58 1.20
N VAL A 380 -1.49 -14.56 1.94
CA VAL A 380 -0.21 -14.41 2.66
C VAL A 380 0.99 -15.00 1.93
N ALA A 381 0.77 -15.86 0.93
CA ALA A 381 1.83 -16.34 0.06
C ALA A 381 2.45 -15.16 -0.70
N LEU A 382 3.66 -14.79 -0.26
CA LEU A 382 4.46 -13.72 -0.85
C LEU A 382 5.83 -14.27 -1.24
N PRO A 383 6.51 -13.65 -2.22
CA PRO A 383 7.75 -14.21 -2.79
C PRO A 383 8.85 -14.41 -1.75
N THR A 384 8.93 -13.56 -0.73
CA THR A 384 9.95 -13.65 0.32
C THR A 384 9.36 -14.02 1.68
N VAL A 385 10.15 -14.72 2.49
CA VAL A 385 9.75 -15.11 3.86
C VAL A 385 9.54 -13.88 4.75
N GLY A 386 10.34 -12.83 4.59
CA GLY A 386 10.20 -11.58 5.35
C GLY A 386 8.87 -10.86 5.11
N GLU A 387 8.48 -10.71 3.85
CA GLU A 387 7.19 -10.12 3.49
C GLU A 387 6.01 -10.96 3.98
N MET A 388 6.10 -12.28 3.82
CA MET A 388 5.11 -13.24 4.31
C MET A 388 4.96 -13.12 5.83
N THR A 389 6.03 -13.28 6.60
CA THR A 389 5.99 -13.24 8.07
C THR A 389 5.44 -11.94 8.64
N THR A 390 5.80 -10.80 8.06
CA THR A 390 5.23 -9.49 8.43
C THR A 390 3.72 -9.46 8.19
N LYS A 391 3.28 -9.94 7.02
CA LYS A 391 1.86 -10.00 6.67
C LYS A 391 1.09 -11.00 7.55
N LEU A 392 1.69 -12.13 7.95
CA LEU A 392 1.09 -13.09 8.89
C LEU A 392 0.85 -12.45 10.25
N ARG A 393 1.84 -11.75 10.82
CA ARG A 393 1.70 -11.06 12.12
C ARG A 393 0.56 -10.03 12.09
N LEU A 394 0.45 -9.28 11.00
CA LEU A 394 -0.64 -8.33 10.79
C LEU A 394 -2.00 -9.02 10.61
N ARG A 395 -2.04 -10.22 10.01
CA ARG A 395 -3.26 -11.03 9.91
C ARG A 395 -3.74 -11.49 11.27
N ILE A 396 -2.84 -12.01 12.11
CA ILE A 396 -3.18 -12.49 13.45
C ILE A 396 -3.67 -11.34 14.31
N SER A 397 -2.91 -10.24 14.39
CA SER A 397 -3.28 -9.08 15.19
C SER A 397 -4.61 -8.46 14.74
N GLY A 398 -4.81 -8.24 13.45
CA GLY A 398 -6.05 -7.69 12.92
C GLY A 398 -7.25 -8.61 13.12
N ALA A 399 -7.10 -9.93 12.93
CA ALA A 399 -8.17 -10.90 13.13
C ALA A 399 -8.58 -11.03 14.60
N LEU A 400 -7.62 -11.02 15.53
CA LEU A 400 -7.92 -11.05 16.96
C LEU A 400 -8.63 -9.77 17.43
N ILE A 401 -8.20 -8.60 16.96
CA ILE A 401 -8.85 -7.32 17.31
C ILE A 401 -10.26 -7.27 16.70
N GLY A 402 -10.41 -7.52 15.41
CA GLY A 402 -11.70 -7.49 14.73
C GLY A 402 -12.68 -8.54 15.24
N GLY A 403 -12.21 -9.76 15.50
CA GLY A 403 -13.02 -10.82 16.10
C GLY A 403 -13.44 -10.51 17.53
N SER A 404 -12.57 -9.89 18.33
CA SER A 404 -12.93 -9.43 19.69
C SER A 404 -13.98 -8.32 19.65
N ILE A 405 -13.85 -7.37 18.72
CA ILE A 405 -14.85 -6.31 18.49
C ILE A 405 -16.19 -6.92 18.07
N GLY A 406 -16.18 -7.89 17.15
CA GLY A 406 -17.41 -8.57 16.71
C GLY A 406 -18.08 -9.35 17.84
N ILE A 407 -17.32 -10.13 18.61
CA ILE A 407 -17.83 -10.85 19.79
C ILE A 407 -18.42 -9.87 20.82
N ALA A 408 -17.72 -8.77 21.13
CA ALA A 408 -18.21 -7.77 22.06
C ALA A 408 -19.47 -7.06 21.53
N SER A 409 -19.52 -6.78 20.23
CA SER A 409 -20.69 -6.22 19.53
C SER A 409 -21.91 -7.14 19.67
N ILE A 410 -21.74 -8.44 19.43
CA ILE A 410 -22.80 -9.46 19.57
C ILE A 410 -23.33 -9.53 21.01
N ILE A 411 -22.46 -9.46 22.02
CA ILE A 411 -22.86 -9.60 23.43
C ILE A 411 -23.50 -8.32 23.98
N PHE A 412 -22.90 -7.16 23.73
CA PHE A 412 -23.28 -5.92 24.41
C PHE A 412 -24.12 -4.97 23.56
N ILE A 413 -23.96 -4.96 22.24
CA ILE A 413 -24.57 -3.96 21.37
C ILE A 413 -25.79 -4.53 20.66
N MET A 414 -25.63 -5.67 19.97
CA MET A 414 -26.69 -6.30 19.15
C MET A 414 -28.03 -6.52 19.86
N PRO A 415 -28.09 -6.91 21.15
CA PRO A 415 -29.36 -7.07 21.86
C PRO A 415 -30.17 -5.77 21.98
N HIS A 416 -29.52 -4.62 21.89
CA HIS A 416 -30.12 -3.29 22.02
C HIS A 416 -30.44 -2.65 20.65
N LEU A 417 -30.08 -3.29 19.54
CA LEU A 417 -30.30 -2.75 18.20
C LEU A 417 -31.68 -3.16 17.66
N HIS A 418 -32.64 -2.23 17.75
CA HIS A 418 -34.03 -2.47 17.30
C HIS A 418 -34.37 -1.84 15.95
N ASN A 419 -33.45 -1.12 15.31
CA ASN A 419 -33.68 -0.49 14.01
C ASN A 419 -32.44 -0.54 13.11
N ILE A 420 -32.68 -0.46 11.80
CA ILE A 420 -31.62 -0.52 10.78
C ILE A 420 -30.63 0.65 10.90
N ALA A 421 -31.09 1.82 11.35
CA ALA A 421 -30.23 2.98 11.50
C ALA A 421 -29.14 2.76 12.56
N ALA A 422 -29.51 2.21 13.72
CA ALA A 422 -28.58 1.89 14.81
C ALA A 422 -27.61 0.78 14.40
N PHE A 423 -28.09 -0.20 13.63
CA PHE A 423 -27.23 -1.23 13.02
C PHE A 423 -26.20 -0.62 12.06
N LEU A 424 -26.63 0.26 11.15
CA LEU A 424 -25.72 0.95 10.23
C LEU A 424 -24.73 1.87 10.95
N VAL A 425 -25.11 2.49 12.07
CA VAL A 425 -24.19 3.27 12.90
C VAL A 425 -23.09 2.39 13.48
N LEU A 426 -23.41 1.19 13.99
CA LEU A 426 -22.41 0.23 14.46
C LEU A 426 -21.44 -0.15 13.33
N ILE A 427 -21.96 -0.53 12.16
CA ILE A 427 -21.16 -0.87 10.98
C ILE A 427 -20.27 0.31 10.58
N PHE A 428 -20.81 1.53 10.55
CA PHE A 428 -20.07 2.73 10.21
C PHE A 428 -18.93 3.01 11.19
N VAL A 429 -19.17 2.91 12.50
CA VAL A 429 -18.16 3.18 13.54
C VAL A 429 -17.01 2.18 13.46
N VAL A 430 -17.32 0.88 13.34
CA VAL A 430 -16.27 -0.15 13.23
C VAL A 430 -15.55 -0.05 11.89
N SER A 431 -16.27 0.23 10.80
CA SER A 431 -15.67 0.50 9.48
C SER A 431 -14.77 1.73 9.53
N LEU A 432 -15.12 2.78 10.28
CA LEU A 432 -14.32 3.98 10.45
C LEU A 432 -13.02 3.67 11.20
N PHE A 433 -13.08 2.86 12.26
CA PHE A 433 -11.91 2.41 12.98
C PHE A 433 -10.98 1.54 12.10
N ALA A 434 -11.54 0.51 11.45
CA ALA A 434 -10.79 -0.36 10.54
C ALA A 434 -10.17 0.43 9.38
N SER A 435 -10.94 1.34 8.78
CA SER A 435 -10.47 2.23 7.71
C SER A 435 -9.42 3.23 8.17
N TRP A 436 -9.48 3.72 9.41
CA TRP A 436 -8.45 4.58 9.98
C TRP A 436 -7.11 3.85 10.05
N VAL A 437 -7.09 2.62 10.56
CA VAL A 437 -5.88 1.79 10.62
C VAL A 437 -5.42 1.42 9.21
N LYS A 438 -6.34 1.01 8.31
CA LYS A 438 -6.04 0.65 6.92
C LYS A 438 -5.38 1.78 6.13
N ASN A 439 -5.80 3.02 6.37
CA ASN A 439 -5.30 4.20 5.64
C ASN A 439 -4.06 4.83 6.28
N GLY A 440 -3.45 4.16 7.28
CA GLY A 440 -2.18 4.56 7.88
C GLY A 440 -0.98 4.10 7.05
N ASP A 441 0.17 3.96 7.71
CA ASP A 441 1.39 3.42 7.12
C ASP A 441 1.22 1.96 6.66
N ASP A 442 1.92 1.57 5.60
CA ASP A 442 1.88 0.21 5.04
C ASP A 442 2.20 -0.88 6.08
N ARG A 443 2.96 -0.56 7.13
CA ARG A 443 3.27 -1.45 8.25
C ARG A 443 2.03 -1.84 9.08
N ILE A 444 1.00 -1.01 9.13
CA ILE A 444 -0.24 -1.27 9.90
C ILE A 444 -1.47 -1.44 9.01
N ALA A 445 -1.41 -0.98 7.76
CA ALA A 445 -2.54 -0.92 6.85
C ALA A 445 -3.26 -2.28 6.68
N TYR A 446 -2.49 -3.36 6.56
CA TYR A 446 -3.07 -4.69 6.41
C TYR A 446 -3.76 -5.19 7.69
N ALA A 447 -3.29 -4.83 8.88
CA ALA A 447 -4.01 -5.14 10.12
C ALA A 447 -5.38 -4.42 10.16
N GLY A 448 -5.44 -3.17 9.69
CA GLY A 448 -6.71 -2.44 9.57
C GLY A 448 -7.73 -3.11 8.65
N PHE A 449 -7.28 -3.60 7.49
CA PHE A 449 -8.13 -4.40 6.61
C PHE A 449 -8.62 -5.69 7.28
N GLN A 450 -7.76 -6.35 8.06
CA GLN A 450 -8.10 -7.59 8.76
C GLN A 450 -9.07 -7.39 9.92
N ILE A 451 -9.03 -6.23 10.60
CA ILE A 451 -10.04 -5.84 11.59
C ILE A 451 -11.41 -5.78 10.93
N GLY A 452 -11.52 -5.08 9.79
CA GLY A 452 -12.77 -5.00 9.03
C GLY A 452 -13.23 -6.37 8.54
N LEU A 453 -12.33 -7.20 8.02
CA LEU A 453 -12.63 -8.55 7.56
C LEU A 453 -13.21 -9.44 8.66
N ALA A 454 -12.55 -9.49 9.82
CA ALA A 454 -12.99 -10.32 10.93
C ALA A 454 -14.33 -9.84 11.51
N PHE A 455 -14.52 -8.52 11.61
CA PHE A 455 -15.78 -7.94 12.07
C PHE A 455 -16.93 -8.20 11.09
N PHE A 456 -16.79 -7.85 9.81
CA PHE A 456 -17.85 -8.04 8.82
C PHE A 456 -18.28 -9.50 8.72
N LEU A 457 -17.34 -10.45 8.67
CA LEU A 457 -17.68 -11.86 8.58
C LEU A 457 -18.30 -12.44 9.87
N SER A 458 -18.13 -11.78 11.01
CA SER A 458 -18.73 -12.20 12.28
C SER A 458 -20.14 -11.64 12.43
N ASP A 459 -20.32 -10.35 12.12
CA ASP A 459 -21.52 -9.59 12.45
C ASP A 459 -22.54 -9.52 11.28
N LEU A 460 -22.14 -9.75 10.02
CA LEU A 460 -22.99 -9.59 8.81
C LEU A 460 -23.37 -10.94 8.13
N LYS A 461 -23.49 -12.03 8.90
CA LYS A 461 -23.78 -13.38 8.35
C LYS A 461 -25.24 -13.57 7.92
N GLY A 462 -26.17 -12.83 8.52
CA GLY A 462 -27.60 -12.87 8.22
C GLY A 462 -28.17 -11.45 8.13
N PHE A 463 -29.47 -11.34 7.87
CA PHE A 463 -30.16 -10.05 7.86
C PHE A 463 -30.39 -9.56 9.28
N GLY A 464 -29.87 -8.38 9.60
CA GLY A 464 -29.98 -7.79 10.94
C GLY A 464 -29.02 -8.38 12.00
N PRO A 465 -29.25 -8.06 13.29
CA PRO A 465 -28.33 -8.42 14.37
C PRO A 465 -28.20 -9.94 14.57
N THR A 466 -26.97 -10.47 14.62
CA THR A 466 -26.67 -11.90 14.79
C THR A 466 -26.37 -12.26 16.24
N SER A 467 -26.68 -13.49 16.66
CA SER A 467 -26.27 -14.05 17.95
C SER A 467 -25.23 -15.17 17.81
N ASP A 468 -24.76 -15.46 16.59
CA ASP A 468 -23.89 -16.60 16.30
C ASP A 468 -22.40 -16.26 16.51
N MET A 469 -21.86 -16.73 17.63
CA MET A 469 -20.44 -16.59 17.96
C MET A 469 -19.55 -17.67 17.32
N THR A 470 -20.14 -18.76 16.80
CA THR A 470 -19.36 -19.88 16.24
C THR A 470 -18.60 -19.46 15.00
N THR A 471 -19.20 -18.56 14.21
CA THR A 471 -18.57 -18.02 13.01
C THR A 471 -17.28 -17.26 13.34
N ALA A 472 -17.32 -16.34 14.30
CA ALA A 472 -16.13 -15.58 14.71
C ALA A 472 -14.99 -16.51 15.16
N ARG A 473 -15.32 -17.54 15.95
CA ARG A 473 -14.37 -18.57 16.41
C ARG A 473 -13.75 -19.33 15.23
N ASP A 474 -14.58 -19.88 14.35
CA ASP A 474 -14.13 -20.74 13.25
C ASP A 474 -13.24 -19.98 12.26
N ARG A 475 -13.52 -18.69 12.06
CA ARG A 475 -12.70 -17.78 11.25
C ARG A 475 -11.32 -17.54 11.87
N ILE A 476 -11.26 -17.29 13.17
CA ILE A 476 -9.98 -17.13 13.89
C ILE A 476 -9.16 -18.42 13.78
N ILE A 477 -9.78 -19.58 14.02
CA ILE A 477 -9.11 -20.88 13.91
C ILE A 477 -8.59 -21.12 12.49
N GLY A 478 -9.41 -20.86 11.47
CA GLY A 478 -9.01 -21.02 10.08
C GLY A 478 -7.87 -20.08 9.68
N ILE A 479 -7.85 -18.83 10.16
CA ILE A 479 -6.74 -17.89 9.93
C ILE A 479 -5.46 -18.38 10.60
N LEU A 480 -5.52 -18.86 11.85
CA LEU A 480 -4.36 -19.40 12.56
C LEU A 480 -3.81 -20.64 11.86
N LEU A 481 -4.69 -21.55 11.45
CA LEU A 481 -4.32 -22.77 10.72
C LEU A 481 -3.68 -22.45 9.37
N GLY A 482 -4.31 -21.59 8.56
CA GLY A 482 -3.76 -21.19 7.26
C GLY A 482 -2.42 -20.48 7.39
N ASN A 483 -2.28 -19.59 8.38
CA ASN A 483 -1.00 -18.94 8.67
C ASN A 483 0.07 -19.95 9.06
N PHE A 484 -0.25 -20.92 9.93
CA PHE A 484 0.69 -21.96 10.34
C PHE A 484 1.15 -22.81 9.16
N ILE A 485 0.21 -23.28 8.32
CA ILE A 485 0.52 -24.10 7.14
C ILE A 485 1.41 -23.32 6.17
N THR A 486 1.03 -22.09 5.82
CA THR A 486 1.82 -21.28 4.89
C THR A 486 3.19 -20.95 5.46
N TYR A 487 3.29 -20.60 6.74
CA TYR A 487 4.57 -20.38 7.40
C TYR A 487 5.47 -21.62 7.33
N ALA A 488 4.96 -22.79 7.75
CA ALA A 488 5.71 -24.03 7.72
C ALA A 488 6.22 -24.36 6.31
N VAL A 489 5.34 -24.32 5.30
CA VAL A 489 5.72 -24.64 3.91
C VAL A 489 6.79 -23.68 3.38
N PHE A 490 6.63 -22.37 3.58
CA PHE A 490 7.53 -21.37 3.03
C PHE A 490 8.87 -21.26 3.78
N THR A 491 8.92 -21.64 5.06
CA THR A 491 10.19 -21.69 5.81
C THR A 491 10.96 -22.99 5.61
N THR A 492 10.26 -24.10 5.32
CA THR A 492 10.89 -25.43 5.19
C THR A 492 11.33 -25.73 3.76
N PHE A 493 10.50 -25.44 2.76
CA PHE A 493 10.80 -25.80 1.36
C PHE A 493 11.37 -24.59 0.61
N TRP A 494 12.64 -24.66 0.18
CA TRP A 494 13.33 -23.60 -0.59
C TRP A 494 13.02 -22.17 -0.08
N PRO A 495 13.43 -21.82 1.16
CA PRO A 495 13.13 -20.49 1.70
C PRO A 495 13.83 -19.41 0.88
N SER A 496 13.05 -18.47 0.35
CA SER A 496 13.55 -17.33 -0.44
C SER A 496 13.58 -16.10 0.46
N SER A 497 14.74 -15.44 0.57
CA SER A 497 14.96 -14.34 1.53
C SER A 497 14.82 -12.96 0.86
N ALA A 498 14.35 -11.98 1.61
CA ALA A 498 14.41 -10.57 1.21
C ALA A 498 15.86 -10.06 1.16
N TYR A 499 16.78 -10.70 1.89
CA TYR A 499 18.19 -10.35 1.96
C TYR A 499 18.89 -10.34 0.59
N ASP A 500 18.52 -11.29 -0.29
CA ASP A 500 19.15 -11.45 -1.61
C ASP A 500 18.91 -10.22 -2.52
N LEU A 501 17.84 -9.46 -2.27
CA LEU A 501 17.49 -8.27 -3.04
C LEU A 501 18.22 -7.00 -2.56
N ILE A 502 18.71 -6.99 -1.32
CA ILE A 502 19.24 -5.79 -0.66
C ILE A 502 20.50 -5.28 -1.35
N ALA A 503 21.42 -6.19 -1.71
CA ALA A 503 22.67 -5.82 -2.38
C ALA A 503 22.42 -5.09 -3.72
N GLY A 504 21.47 -5.58 -4.52
CA GLY A 504 21.07 -4.94 -5.77
C GLY A 504 20.48 -3.55 -5.55
N ARG A 505 19.59 -3.41 -4.55
CA ARG A 505 18.98 -2.12 -4.19
C ARG A 505 20.00 -1.10 -3.69
N CYS A 506 20.93 -1.51 -2.83
CA CYS A 506 22.02 -0.66 -2.35
C CYS A 506 22.90 -0.16 -3.53
N ARG A 507 23.22 -1.03 -4.50
CA ARG A 507 23.99 -0.61 -5.69
C ARG A 507 23.21 0.41 -6.53
N SER A 508 21.92 0.19 -6.79
CA SER A 508 21.08 1.15 -7.52
C SER A 508 20.98 2.49 -6.78
N LEU A 509 20.83 2.46 -5.46
CA LEU A 509 20.80 3.65 -4.62
C LEU A 509 22.11 4.45 -4.69
N LEU A 510 23.26 3.79 -4.60
CA LEU A 510 24.57 4.45 -4.72
C LEU A 510 24.77 5.06 -6.12
N GLN A 511 24.33 4.37 -7.17
CA GLN A 511 24.36 4.92 -8.54
C GLN A 511 23.47 6.15 -8.68
N ALA A 512 22.27 6.14 -8.09
CA ALA A 512 21.36 7.28 -8.10
C ALA A 512 21.95 8.49 -7.35
N LEU A 513 22.58 8.26 -6.20
CA LEU A 513 23.31 9.29 -5.44
C LEU A 513 24.48 9.87 -6.24
N LYS A 514 25.26 9.03 -6.93
CA LYS A 514 26.36 9.48 -7.78
C LYS A 514 25.85 10.39 -8.90
N GLN A 515 24.76 10.01 -9.57
CA GLN A 515 24.13 10.82 -10.62
C GLN A 515 23.68 12.19 -10.10
N GLN A 516 23.13 12.27 -8.88
CA GLN A 516 22.73 13.53 -8.27
C GLN A 516 23.88 14.55 -8.20
N THR A 517 25.10 14.10 -7.89
CA THR A 517 26.30 14.97 -7.80
C THR A 517 26.84 15.46 -9.15
N LEU A 518 26.27 14.98 -10.26
CA LEU A 518 26.64 15.38 -11.63
C LEU A 518 25.64 16.37 -12.23
N LEU A 519 24.43 16.44 -11.68
CA LEU A 519 23.37 17.34 -12.16
C LEU A 519 23.58 18.76 -11.64
N THR A 520 23.44 19.74 -12.52
CA THR A 520 23.54 21.18 -12.20
C THR A 520 22.21 21.91 -12.28
N CYS A 521 21.25 21.38 -13.06
CA CYS A 521 19.94 22.00 -13.24
C CYS A 521 19.03 21.70 -12.03
N PRO A 522 18.48 22.73 -11.34
CA PRO A 522 17.67 22.54 -10.13
C PRO A 522 16.43 21.64 -10.34
N SER A 523 15.78 21.76 -11.49
CA SER A 523 14.58 20.97 -11.80
C SER A 523 14.90 19.49 -12.01
N GLN A 524 16.04 19.16 -12.62
CA GLN A 524 16.54 17.78 -12.77
C GLN A 524 17.05 17.22 -11.43
N GLN A 525 17.72 18.04 -10.61
CA GLN A 525 18.12 17.65 -9.25
C GLN A 525 16.90 17.30 -8.39
N ALA A 526 15.80 18.05 -8.50
CA ALA A 526 14.57 17.76 -7.77
C ALA A 526 13.92 16.42 -8.20
N GLN A 527 13.94 16.11 -9.50
CA GLN A 527 13.49 14.82 -10.02
C GLN A 527 14.35 13.68 -9.48
N GLN A 528 15.68 13.83 -9.54
CA GLN A 528 16.61 12.82 -9.03
C GLN A 528 16.47 12.63 -7.51
N ALA A 529 16.27 13.70 -6.75
CA ALA A 529 16.04 13.64 -5.31
C ALA A 529 14.80 12.82 -4.97
N ALA A 530 13.71 12.97 -5.73
CA ALA A 530 12.50 12.17 -5.55
C ALA A 530 12.73 10.68 -5.82
N THR A 531 13.47 10.34 -6.88
CA THR A 531 13.86 8.95 -7.20
C THR A 531 14.71 8.35 -6.07
N ILE A 532 15.69 9.09 -5.56
CA ILE A 532 16.56 8.62 -4.47
C ILE A 532 15.75 8.36 -3.19
N GLN A 533 14.77 9.20 -2.86
CA GLN A 533 13.91 8.97 -1.70
C GLN A 533 13.04 7.72 -1.85
N GLU A 534 12.56 7.43 -3.07
CA GLU A 534 11.83 6.20 -3.36
C GLU A 534 12.74 4.96 -3.24
N ASP A 535 13.95 5.01 -3.81
CA ASP A 535 14.94 3.93 -3.69
C ASP A 535 15.37 3.70 -2.23
N LEU A 536 15.54 4.77 -1.45
CA LEU A 536 15.80 4.71 -0.01
C LEU A 536 14.66 3.99 0.72
N SER A 537 13.41 4.40 0.51
CA SER A 537 12.26 3.76 1.16
C SER A 537 12.13 2.28 0.79
N MET A 538 12.36 1.93 -0.48
CA MET A 538 12.34 0.54 -0.92
C MET A 538 13.48 -0.30 -0.34
N THR A 539 14.66 0.30 -0.13
CA THR A 539 15.81 -0.36 0.51
C THR A 539 15.57 -0.57 2.00
N GLU A 540 15.06 0.44 2.70
CA GLU A 540 14.65 0.35 4.11
C GLU A 540 13.58 -0.73 4.32
N ARG A 541 12.57 -0.78 3.45
CA ARG A 541 11.54 -1.84 3.51
C ARG A 541 12.15 -3.22 3.32
N ALA A 542 13.07 -3.40 2.37
CA ALA A 542 13.73 -4.68 2.17
C ALA A 542 14.54 -5.12 3.39
N LEU A 543 15.22 -4.18 4.06
CA LEU A 543 15.92 -4.41 5.33
C LEU A 543 14.95 -4.85 6.43
N GLU A 544 13.83 -4.14 6.61
CA GLU A 544 12.81 -4.49 7.61
C GLU A 544 12.20 -5.87 7.38
N MET A 545 11.97 -6.23 6.11
CA MET A 545 11.49 -7.56 5.76
C MET A 545 12.54 -8.63 6.09
N ALA A 546 13.82 -8.40 5.81
CA ALA A 546 14.90 -9.31 6.18
C ALA A 546 15.04 -9.45 7.71
N GLU A 547 14.86 -8.36 8.47
CA GLU A 547 14.84 -8.39 9.94
C GLU A 547 13.63 -9.15 10.51
N ALA A 548 12.50 -9.16 9.79
CA ALA A 548 11.31 -9.90 10.19
C ALA A 548 11.44 -11.43 10.02
N GLU A 549 12.44 -11.91 9.28
CA GLU A 549 12.65 -13.32 8.98
C GLU A 549 12.99 -14.17 10.24
N PRO A 550 12.72 -15.50 10.19
CA PRO A 550 13.02 -16.41 11.30
C PRO A 550 14.48 -16.37 11.74
N ALA A 551 14.74 -16.59 13.03
CA ALA A 551 16.08 -16.51 13.61
C ALA A 551 17.12 -17.38 12.88
N HIS A 552 16.73 -18.60 12.45
CA HIS A 552 17.62 -19.52 11.74
C HIS A 552 18.00 -19.05 10.32
N MET A 553 17.22 -18.15 9.71
CA MET A 553 17.57 -17.51 8.44
C MET A 553 18.43 -16.28 8.68
N ARG A 554 18.11 -15.48 9.71
CA ARG A 554 18.88 -14.27 10.07
C ARG A 554 20.32 -14.54 10.45
N THR A 555 20.62 -15.71 11.04
CA THR A 555 22.01 -16.12 11.31
C THR A 555 22.87 -16.23 10.04
N ARG A 556 22.25 -16.36 8.86
CA ARG A 556 22.93 -16.41 7.56
C ARG A 556 23.06 -15.05 6.87
N MET A 557 22.76 -13.94 7.56
CA MET A 557 22.78 -12.58 7.02
C MET A 557 23.87 -11.71 7.68
N PRO A 558 25.17 -12.00 7.47
CA PRO A 558 26.25 -11.33 8.18
C PRO A 558 26.36 -9.83 7.85
N LEU A 559 25.96 -9.41 6.64
CA LEU A 559 26.08 -8.01 6.19
C LEU A 559 24.83 -7.17 6.47
N LEU A 560 23.79 -7.73 7.10
CA LEU A 560 22.55 -6.99 7.38
C LEU A 560 22.79 -5.70 8.20
N PRO A 561 23.62 -5.70 9.27
CA PRO A 561 23.96 -4.48 9.99
C PRO A 561 24.73 -3.47 9.12
N THR A 562 25.59 -3.96 8.23
CA THR A 562 26.37 -3.14 7.29
C THR A 562 25.44 -2.44 6.30
N TYR A 563 24.49 -3.17 5.70
CA TYR A 563 23.51 -2.57 4.79
C TYR A 563 22.59 -1.57 5.51
N ALA A 564 22.23 -1.84 6.77
CA ALA A 564 21.46 -0.90 7.58
C ALA A 564 22.25 0.38 7.87
N ALA A 565 23.55 0.28 8.21
CA ALA A 565 24.42 1.44 8.40
C ALA A 565 24.62 2.23 7.10
N LEU A 566 24.82 1.53 5.98
CA LEU A 566 24.96 2.11 4.65
C LEU A 566 23.72 2.89 4.25
N THR A 567 22.53 2.30 4.42
CA THR A 567 21.26 2.96 4.08
C THR A 567 21.03 4.21 4.94
N LYS A 568 21.43 4.18 6.22
CA LYS A 568 21.41 5.36 7.11
C LYS A 568 22.34 6.46 6.61
N GLN A 569 23.56 6.12 6.20
CA GLN A 569 24.49 7.08 5.63
C GLN A 569 23.98 7.65 4.30
N ALA A 570 23.46 6.78 3.41
CA ALA A 570 22.88 7.16 2.13
C ALA A 570 21.73 8.17 2.28
N ALA A 571 20.91 8.05 3.32
CA ALA A 571 19.86 9.02 3.62
C ALA A 571 20.41 10.43 3.92
N ILE A 572 21.52 10.51 4.67
CA ILE A 572 22.18 11.78 4.99
C ILE A 572 22.81 12.38 3.73
N LEU A 573 23.45 11.53 2.92
CA LEU A 573 24.08 11.90 1.65
C LEU A 573 23.07 12.35 0.59
N ALA A 574 21.85 11.80 0.58
CA ALA A 574 20.80 12.23 -0.35
C ALA A 574 20.43 13.72 -0.16
N GLU A 575 20.42 14.17 1.10
CA GLU A 575 20.20 15.57 1.46
C GLU A 575 21.45 16.42 1.22
N ASP A 576 22.62 15.97 1.67
CA ASP A 576 23.88 16.72 1.49
C ASP A 576 24.29 16.83 0.02
N GLY A 577 23.91 15.87 -0.83
CA GLY A 577 24.16 15.87 -2.26
C GLY A 577 23.43 16.99 -3.01
N LEU A 578 22.37 17.54 -2.43
CA LEU A 578 21.70 18.75 -2.94
C LEU A 578 22.49 20.03 -2.65
N LEU A 579 23.47 20.00 -1.74
CA LEU A 579 24.24 21.17 -1.32
C LEU A 579 25.56 21.23 -2.12
N PRO A 580 25.77 22.23 -3.01
CA PRO A 580 26.99 22.32 -3.81
C PRO A 580 28.27 22.34 -2.97
N SER A 581 28.22 22.99 -1.80
CA SER A 581 29.36 23.06 -0.88
C SER A 581 29.79 21.70 -0.32
N LYS A 582 28.89 20.71 -0.28
CA LYS A 582 29.15 19.37 0.26
C LYS A 582 29.30 18.29 -0.83
N GLN A 583 29.04 18.59 -2.10
CA GLN A 583 29.08 17.60 -3.18
C GLN A 583 30.43 16.88 -3.30
N GLN A 584 31.55 17.54 -3.04
CA GLN A 584 32.86 16.90 -3.10
C GLN A 584 33.08 15.93 -1.92
N ALA A 585 32.64 16.29 -0.71
CA ALA A 585 32.67 15.39 0.44
C ALA A 585 31.74 14.18 0.23
N VAL A 586 30.55 14.40 -0.35
CA VAL A 586 29.62 13.32 -0.71
C VAL A 586 30.25 12.36 -1.71
N LYS A 587 30.95 12.86 -2.74
CA LYS A 587 31.65 12.00 -3.71
C LYS A 587 32.70 11.11 -3.05
N GLN A 588 33.45 11.63 -2.09
CA GLN A 588 34.45 10.85 -1.35
C GLN A 588 33.80 9.78 -0.47
N GLN A 589 32.76 10.14 0.29
CA GLN A 589 32.02 9.18 1.12
C GLN A 589 31.32 8.09 0.30
N LEU A 590 30.83 8.40 -0.90
CA LEU A 590 30.28 7.41 -1.82
C LEU A 590 31.33 6.39 -2.28
N GLN A 591 32.58 6.82 -2.53
CA GLN A 591 33.68 5.92 -2.89
C GLN A 591 34.01 4.98 -1.72
N ASP A 592 34.06 5.48 -0.50
CA ASP A 592 34.30 4.66 0.70
C ASP A 592 33.18 3.63 0.90
N MET A 593 31.92 4.01 0.66
CA MET A 593 30.76 3.10 0.75
C MET A 593 30.78 2.02 -0.34
N GLU A 594 31.21 2.35 -1.57
CA GLU A 594 31.38 1.37 -2.65
C GLU A 594 32.48 0.36 -2.30
N GLN A 595 33.60 0.81 -1.73
CA GLN A 595 34.68 -0.07 -1.28
C GLN A 595 34.26 -0.98 -0.11
N ALA A 596 33.39 -0.52 0.78
CA ALA A 596 32.85 -1.33 1.86
C ALA A 596 31.89 -2.43 1.39
N LEU A 597 31.41 -2.37 0.14
CA LEU A 597 30.48 -3.34 -0.47
C LEU A 597 31.17 -4.38 -1.38
N THR A 598 32.43 -4.16 -1.73
CA THR A 598 33.29 -5.11 -2.47
C THR A 598 34.05 -6.00 -1.50
#